data_AF-A0A1H3GAY0-F1
#
_entry.id   AF-A0A1H3GAY0-F1
#
_cell.length_a   1.000
_cell.length_b   1.000
_cell.length_c   1.000
_cell.angle_alpha   90.00
_cell.angle_beta   90.00
_cell.angle_gamma   90.00
#
_symmetry.space_group_name_H-M   'P 1'
#
loop_
_entity.id
_entity.type
_entity.pdbx_description
1 polymer ?
#
loop_
_entity_poly.entity_id
_entity_poly.type
_entity_poly.pdbx_seq_one_letter_code
_entity_poly.pdbx_strand_id
1 'polypeptide(L)'
;MNTFYAISEKGQEANEFEIPYFGNEMSQNQINASGGSIQINKVFKTATDREYDMKFRKVMYSLKPIYKVPLFLDYHLERYLGNPTEFLSQINYTILPLVERGNRNSYAKIIQDWLDVKNPKSESKSYTISTGDINAPFQIQQDSNYSSQVQKIKQVNESVNELFSLIRKDIEKLDKDIREDFELEMNYAVKQLSKEKDIQPQLLSIGELIKNVGLPIFTGLTSSGIFEMIKPFIVK
;
A
#
# COMPACT_ATOMS: atom_id res chain seq x y z
N MET A 1 15.47 -23.03 17.50
CA MET A 1 14.25 -23.83 17.27
C MET A 1 13.23 -22.85 16.74
N ASN A 2 12.66 -23.07 15.55
CA ASN A 2 11.71 -22.13 14.98
C ASN A 2 10.41 -22.19 15.81
N THR A 3 10.07 -21.11 16.50
CA THR A 3 8.87 -20.98 17.34
C THR A 3 7.64 -20.53 16.53
N PHE A 4 7.79 -20.38 15.22
CA PHE A 4 6.77 -19.81 14.34
C PHE A 4 5.67 -20.80 13.94
N TYR A 5 6.02 -22.07 13.79
CA TYR A 5 5.08 -23.12 13.40
C TYR A 5 4.99 -24.19 14.49
N ALA A 6 3.79 -24.74 14.72
CA ALA A 6 3.59 -25.93 15.52
C ALA A 6 4.28 -27.12 14.85
N ILE A 7 5.27 -27.69 15.54
CA ILE A 7 6.07 -28.84 15.09
C ILE A 7 5.88 -29.94 16.12
N SER A 8 5.68 -31.17 15.64
CA SER A 8 5.53 -32.33 16.52
C SER A 8 6.80 -32.59 17.35
N GLU A 9 6.66 -33.25 18.49
CA GLU A 9 7.82 -33.63 19.29
C GLU A 9 8.65 -34.74 18.62
N LYS A 10 9.94 -34.79 18.96
CA LYS A 10 10.84 -35.82 18.42
C LYS A 10 10.35 -37.22 18.82
N GLY A 11 10.05 -38.04 17.82
CA GLY A 11 9.62 -39.43 18.03
C GLY A 11 8.11 -39.59 18.25
N GLN A 12 7.34 -38.50 18.18
CA GLN A 12 5.88 -38.57 18.15
C GLN A 12 5.36 -38.45 16.72
N GLU A 13 4.26 -39.14 16.45
CA GLU A 13 3.51 -38.96 15.22
C GLU A 13 2.88 -37.57 15.22
N ALA A 14 3.07 -36.82 14.14
CA ALA A 14 2.53 -35.48 14.04
C ALA A 14 1.00 -35.53 13.97
N ASN A 15 0.36 -34.61 14.68
CA ASN A 15 -1.06 -34.37 14.46
C ASN A 15 -1.31 -33.95 12.99
N GLU A 16 -2.53 -34.13 12.48
CA GLU A 16 -2.94 -33.80 11.11
C GLU A 16 -2.52 -32.38 10.70
N PHE A 17 -2.50 -31.44 11.65
CA PHE A 17 -2.15 -30.04 11.42
C PHE A 17 -0.77 -29.62 11.93
N GLU A 18 0.08 -30.57 12.35
CA GLU A 18 1.43 -30.27 12.78
C GLU A 18 2.45 -30.52 11.67
N ILE A 19 3.55 -29.76 11.71
CA ILE A 19 4.71 -30.09 10.91
C ILE A 19 5.43 -31.28 11.57
N PRO A 20 5.66 -32.40 10.87
CA PRO A 20 6.42 -33.51 11.43
C PRO A 20 7.82 -33.07 11.84
N TYR A 21 8.26 -33.49 13.03
CA TYR A 21 9.61 -33.20 13.52
C TYR A 21 10.67 -33.53 12.47
N PHE A 22 11.48 -32.55 12.12
CA PHE A 22 12.61 -32.73 11.20
C PHE A 22 13.94 -32.21 11.77
N GLY A 23 13.98 -31.94 13.08
CA GLY A 23 15.16 -31.49 13.81
C GLY A 23 15.59 -30.07 13.50
N ASN A 24 16.66 -29.65 14.17
CA ASN A 24 17.39 -28.43 13.81
C ASN A 24 18.42 -28.69 12.69
N GLU A 25 18.57 -29.93 12.23
CA GLU A 25 19.62 -30.34 11.28
C GLU A 25 19.03 -31.05 10.06
N MET A 26 19.23 -30.50 8.86
CA MET A 26 18.81 -31.12 7.60
C MET A 26 19.97 -31.81 6.90
N SER A 27 19.74 -33.04 6.40
CA SER A 27 20.73 -33.80 5.64
C SER A 27 20.85 -33.23 4.23
N GLN A 28 21.99 -32.64 3.91
CA GLN A 28 22.36 -32.27 2.56
C GLN A 28 23.34 -33.31 2.01
N ASN A 29 23.04 -33.82 0.82
CA ASN A 29 23.95 -34.69 0.08
C ASN A 29 25.03 -33.82 -0.57
N GLN A 30 26.26 -33.92 -0.08
CA GLN A 30 27.43 -33.32 -0.73
C GLN A 30 28.01 -34.33 -1.72
N ILE A 31 28.07 -33.94 -2.98
CA ILE A 31 28.62 -34.76 -4.05
C ILE A 31 30.08 -34.37 -4.24
N ASN A 32 30.99 -35.27 -3.92
CA ASN A 32 32.40 -35.14 -4.26
C ASN A 32 32.70 -36.07 -5.43
N ALA A 33 33.13 -35.49 -6.55
CA ALA A 33 33.62 -36.22 -7.70
C ALA A 33 35.16 -36.13 -7.71
N SER A 34 35.83 -37.27 -7.49
CA SER A 34 37.29 -37.34 -7.57
C SER A 34 37.71 -38.67 -8.18
N GLY A 35 38.57 -38.63 -9.19
CA GLY A 35 39.13 -39.83 -9.85
C GLY A 35 38.09 -40.79 -10.46
N GLY A 36 36.97 -40.28 -10.99
CA GLY A 36 35.95 -41.13 -11.64
C GLY A 36 34.96 -41.83 -10.70
N SER A 37 35.03 -41.57 -9.39
CA SER A 37 34.06 -42.06 -8.40
C SER A 37 33.21 -40.91 -7.84
N ILE A 38 31.91 -41.16 -7.63
CA ILE A 38 30.97 -40.24 -6.99
C ILE A 38 30.75 -40.70 -5.56
N GLN A 39 31.19 -39.91 -4.57
CA GLN A 39 30.84 -40.14 -3.17
C GLN A 39 29.78 -39.13 -2.73
N ILE A 40 28.69 -39.64 -2.14
CA ILE A 40 27.59 -38.85 -1.58
C ILE A 40 27.73 -38.87 -0.06
N ASN A 41 28.20 -37.76 0.51
CA ASN A 41 28.31 -37.60 1.96
C ASN A 41 27.08 -36.86 2.49
N LYS A 42 26.46 -37.37 3.56
CA LYS A 42 25.38 -36.66 4.27
C LYS A 42 26.01 -35.68 5.26
N VAL A 43 25.80 -34.38 5.03
CA VAL A 43 26.20 -33.31 5.94
C VAL A 43 24.96 -32.74 6.61
N PHE A 44 25.03 -32.50 7.91
CA PHE A 44 23.96 -31.92 8.72
C PHE A 44 24.15 -30.40 8.80
N LYS A 45 23.14 -29.63 8.41
CA LYS A 45 23.15 -28.15 8.51
C LYS A 45 21.97 -27.64 9.34
N THR A 46 22.14 -26.51 10.00
CA THR A 46 21.05 -25.84 10.70
C THR A 46 19.89 -25.50 9.76
N ALA A 47 18.66 -25.85 10.15
CA ALA A 47 17.47 -25.55 9.36
C ALA A 47 17.24 -24.03 9.26
N THR A 48 17.07 -23.54 8.03
CA THR A 48 16.80 -22.14 7.71
C THR A 48 15.29 -21.85 7.73
N ASP A 49 14.89 -20.59 7.96
CA ASP A 49 13.48 -20.18 7.98
C ASP A 49 12.73 -20.59 6.71
N ARG A 50 13.39 -20.44 5.56
CA ARG A 50 12.87 -20.89 4.26
C ARG A 50 12.54 -22.38 4.22
N GLU A 51 13.33 -23.21 4.90
CA GLU A 51 13.08 -24.66 4.96
C GLU A 51 11.87 -24.99 5.83
N TYR A 52 11.65 -24.23 6.91
CA TYR A 52 10.43 -24.31 7.69
C TYR A 52 9.21 -23.91 6.85
N ASP A 53 9.27 -22.80 6.11
CA ASP A 53 8.19 -22.37 5.20
C ASP A 53 7.89 -23.43 4.13
N MET A 54 8.92 -24.08 3.58
CA MET A 54 8.75 -25.15 2.61
C MET A 54 8.09 -26.38 3.22
N LYS A 55 8.41 -26.74 4.47
CA LYS A 55 7.80 -27.86 5.20
C LYS A 55 6.34 -27.56 5.55
N PHE A 56 6.08 -26.38 6.08
CA PHE A 56 4.72 -25.88 6.34
C PHE A 56 3.84 -26.00 5.10
N ARG A 57 4.32 -25.48 3.97
CA ARG A 57 3.61 -25.56 2.68
C ARG A 57 3.40 -27.00 2.22
N LYS A 58 4.38 -27.89 2.42
CA LYS A 58 4.26 -29.30 2.04
C LYS A 58 3.15 -29.99 2.83
N VAL A 59 3.08 -29.75 4.13
CA VAL A 59 2.02 -30.30 5.00
C VAL A 59 0.67 -29.75 4.59
N MET A 60 0.56 -28.43 4.40
CA MET A 60 -0.66 -27.78 3.91
C MET A 60 -1.17 -28.39 2.59
N TYR A 61 -0.27 -28.72 1.65
CA TYR A 61 -0.64 -29.34 0.38
C TYR A 61 -1.04 -30.81 0.49
N SER A 62 -0.53 -31.53 1.50
CA SER A 62 -0.96 -32.91 1.76
C SER A 62 -2.35 -33.00 2.38
N LEU A 63 -2.89 -31.90 2.93
CA LEU A 63 -4.23 -31.89 3.49
C LEU A 63 -5.27 -32.18 2.40
N LYS A 64 -6.05 -33.23 2.65
CA LYS A 64 -7.21 -33.61 1.85
C LYS A 64 -8.40 -33.82 2.79
N PRO A 65 -9.55 -33.22 2.46
CA PRO A 65 -9.82 -32.30 1.35
C PRO A 65 -9.27 -30.88 1.57
N ILE A 66 -9.20 -30.09 0.49
CA ILE A 66 -8.54 -28.77 0.48
C ILE A 66 -9.16 -27.73 1.42
N TYR A 67 -10.45 -27.88 1.75
CA TYR A 67 -11.14 -26.97 2.69
C TYR A 67 -10.65 -27.10 4.14
N LYS A 68 -9.74 -28.04 4.45
CA LYS A 68 -9.08 -28.14 5.75
C LYS A 68 -7.94 -27.13 5.93
N VAL A 69 -7.49 -26.48 4.85
CA VAL A 69 -6.39 -25.50 4.89
C VAL A 69 -6.67 -24.33 5.87
N PRO A 70 -7.86 -23.73 5.94
CA PRO A 70 -8.17 -22.71 6.95
C PRO A 70 -8.01 -23.23 8.39
N LEU A 71 -8.44 -24.46 8.68
CA LEU A 71 -8.29 -25.08 10.00
C LEU A 71 -6.82 -25.30 10.36
N PHE A 72 -6.00 -25.68 9.38
CA PHE A 72 -4.55 -25.79 9.54
C PHE A 72 -3.91 -24.43 9.85
N LEU A 73 -4.32 -23.37 9.14
CA LEU A 73 -3.84 -22.01 9.41
C LEU A 73 -4.25 -21.53 10.81
N ASP A 74 -5.50 -21.78 11.21
CA ASP A 74 -6.00 -21.48 12.57
C ASP A 74 -5.22 -22.23 13.64
N TYR A 75 -4.98 -23.53 13.45
CA TYR A 75 -4.22 -24.37 14.38
C TYR A 75 -2.83 -23.79 14.68
N HIS A 76 -2.15 -23.33 13.64
CA HIS A 76 -0.83 -22.72 13.74
C HIS A 76 -0.88 -21.32 14.36
N LEU A 77 -1.86 -20.50 13.99
CA LEU A 77 -2.06 -19.18 14.56
C LEU A 77 -2.32 -19.24 16.08
N GLU A 78 -3.17 -20.16 16.54
CA GLU A 78 -3.50 -20.35 17.96
C GLU A 78 -2.31 -20.81 18.82
N ARG A 79 -1.33 -21.49 18.21
CA ARG A 79 -0.13 -22.00 18.87
C ARG A 79 1.09 -21.12 18.66
N TYR A 80 0.96 -20.04 17.90
CA TYR A 80 2.05 -19.11 17.71
C TYR A 80 2.29 -18.32 18.99
N LEU A 81 3.51 -18.40 19.52
CA LEU A 81 3.89 -17.76 20.78
C LEU A 81 4.24 -16.26 20.62
N GLY A 82 4.33 -15.77 19.38
CA GLY A 82 4.65 -14.37 19.08
C GLY A 82 3.41 -13.50 18.88
N ASN A 83 3.58 -12.36 18.21
CA ASN A 83 2.47 -11.45 17.91
C ASN A 83 1.60 -12.00 16.76
N PRO A 84 0.29 -12.25 16.94
CA PRO A 84 -0.59 -12.76 15.88
C PRO A 84 -0.47 -12.00 14.54
N THR A 85 -0.22 -10.69 14.56
CA THR A 85 -0.02 -9.87 13.36
C THR A 85 1.23 -10.25 12.58
N GLU A 86 2.30 -10.69 13.25
CA GLU A 86 3.51 -11.20 12.60
C GLU A 86 3.23 -12.52 11.90
N PHE A 87 2.43 -13.39 12.52
CA PHE A 87 1.94 -14.63 11.89
C PHE A 87 1.19 -14.32 10.60
N LEU A 88 0.18 -13.45 10.67
CA LEU A 88 -0.61 -13.03 9.51
C LEU A 88 0.27 -12.40 8.42
N SER A 89 1.27 -11.61 8.80
CA SER A 89 2.23 -11.00 7.88
C SER A 89 3.09 -12.04 7.16
N GLN A 90 3.60 -13.05 7.86
CA GLN A 90 4.35 -14.15 7.23
C GLN A 90 3.48 -14.94 6.25
N ILE A 91 2.22 -15.21 6.61
CA ILE A 91 1.29 -15.89 5.70
C ILE A 91 1.07 -15.03 4.44
N ASN A 92 0.84 -13.72 4.61
CA ASN A 92 0.55 -12.79 3.51
C ASN A 92 1.75 -12.51 2.60
N TYR A 93 2.94 -12.27 3.16
CA TYR A 93 4.10 -11.79 2.39
C TYR A 93 5.10 -12.89 2.05
N THR A 94 5.08 -14.02 2.74
CA THR A 94 6.02 -15.13 2.51
C THR A 94 5.33 -16.36 1.94
N ILE A 95 4.32 -16.90 2.64
CA ILE A 95 3.69 -18.16 2.23
C ILE A 95 2.80 -17.98 1.00
N LEU A 96 1.92 -16.98 0.97
CA LEU A 96 1.01 -16.76 -0.15
C LEU A 96 1.75 -16.57 -1.49
N PRO A 97 2.78 -15.71 -1.61
CA PRO A 97 3.56 -15.60 -2.85
C PRO A 97 4.26 -16.89 -3.25
N LEU A 98 4.69 -17.72 -2.29
CA LEU A 98 5.28 -19.03 -2.57
C LEU A 98 4.26 -20.06 -3.07
N VAL A 99 2.99 -19.90 -2.73
CA VAL A 99 1.87 -20.74 -3.20
C VAL A 99 1.47 -20.32 -4.62
N GLU A 100 1.37 -19.01 -4.86
CA GLU A 100 1.05 -18.42 -6.17
C GLU A 100 2.10 -18.79 -7.22
N ARG A 101 3.40 -18.63 -6.90
CA ARG A 101 4.50 -19.06 -7.78
C ARG A 101 4.49 -20.56 -8.08
N GLY A 102 3.87 -21.36 -7.21
CA GLY A 102 3.69 -22.80 -7.40
C GLY A 102 2.48 -23.17 -8.26
N ASN A 103 1.77 -22.19 -8.84
CA ASN A 103 0.54 -22.36 -9.62
C ASN A 103 -0.56 -23.14 -8.87
N ARG A 104 -0.63 -23.00 -7.54
CA ARG A 104 -1.64 -23.66 -6.70
C ARG A 104 -2.80 -22.70 -6.40
N ASN A 105 -3.46 -22.20 -7.45
CA ASN A 105 -4.45 -21.11 -7.37
C ASN A 105 -5.59 -21.40 -6.38
N SER A 106 -6.06 -22.65 -6.27
CA SER A 106 -7.09 -23.01 -5.29
C SER A 106 -6.62 -22.83 -3.85
N TYR A 107 -5.36 -23.17 -3.53
CA TYR A 107 -4.78 -22.95 -2.21
C TYR A 107 -4.55 -21.46 -1.96
N ALA A 108 -4.02 -20.73 -2.96
CA ALA A 108 -3.81 -19.28 -2.85
C ALA A 108 -5.12 -18.55 -2.54
N LYS A 109 -6.21 -18.88 -3.25
CA LYS A 109 -7.54 -18.33 -2.99
C LYS A 109 -8.01 -18.61 -1.57
N ILE A 110 -7.91 -19.85 -1.10
CA ILE A 110 -8.34 -20.22 0.26
C ILE A 110 -7.53 -19.47 1.33
N ILE A 111 -6.21 -19.31 1.13
CA ILE A 111 -5.36 -18.55 2.04
C ILE A 111 -5.76 -17.07 2.03
N GLN A 112 -6.02 -16.50 0.86
CA GLN A 112 -6.46 -15.11 0.72
C GLN A 112 -7.81 -14.87 1.41
N ASP A 113 -8.79 -15.74 1.16
CA ASP A 113 -10.11 -15.69 1.81
C ASP A 113 -9.97 -15.80 3.34
N TRP A 114 -9.08 -16.67 3.84
CA TRP A 114 -8.79 -16.79 5.27
C TRP A 114 -8.12 -15.53 5.84
N LEU A 115 -7.15 -14.94 5.12
CA LEU A 115 -6.50 -13.68 5.52
C LEU A 115 -7.49 -12.53 5.59
N ASP A 116 -8.42 -12.42 4.65
CA ASP A 116 -9.46 -11.38 4.64
C ASP A 116 -10.44 -11.50 5.82
N VAL A 117 -10.63 -12.70 6.37
CA VAL A 117 -11.42 -12.94 7.60
C VAL A 117 -10.63 -12.60 8.86
N LYS A 118 -9.32 -12.93 8.91
CA LYS A 118 -8.48 -12.77 10.11
C LYS A 118 -7.87 -11.40 10.28
N ASN A 119 -7.53 -10.77 9.16
CA ASN A 119 -7.38 -9.33 9.07
C ASN A 119 -8.65 -8.85 8.38
N PRO A 120 -9.75 -8.61 9.11
CA PRO A 120 -10.79 -7.77 8.56
C PRO A 120 -10.04 -6.49 8.22
N LYS A 121 -9.77 -6.30 6.91
CA LYS A 121 -9.42 -4.99 6.39
C LYS A 121 -10.48 -4.13 7.04
N SER A 122 -10.10 -3.23 7.94
CA SER A 122 -11.01 -2.18 8.36
C SER A 122 -11.52 -1.69 7.03
N GLU A 123 -12.80 -1.98 6.75
CA GLU A 123 -13.40 -1.56 5.49
C GLU A 123 -12.94 -0.13 5.38
N SER A 124 -12.18 0.18 4.33
CA SER A 124 -11.76 1.54 4.11
C SER A 124 -13.07 2.28 3.88
N LYS A 125 -13.70 2.71 4.98
CA LYS A 125 -14.96 3.40 4.99
C LYS A 125 -14.58 4.71 4.33
N SER A 126 -14.85 4.76 3.04
CA SER A 126 -14.71 5.97 2.27
C SER A 126 -15.79 6.90 2.81
N TYR A 127 -15.43 7.64 3.85
CA TYR A 127 -16.26 8.71 4.34
C TYR A 127 -16.14 9.83 3.31
N THR A 128 -17.13 9.92 2.43
CA THR A 128 -17.30 11.13 1.63
C THR A 128 -17.90 12.16 2.56
N ILE A 129 -17.09 13.11 3.01
CA ILE A 129 -17.55 14.26 3.78
C ILE A 129 -17.79 15.37 2.79
N SER A 130 -19.06 15.61 2.47
CA SER A 130 -19.50 16.76 1.68
C SER A 130 -19.77 17.91 2.64
N THR A 131 -18.86 18.87 2.68
CA THR A 131 -19.09 20.17 3.30
C THR A 131 -19.65 21.12 2.27
N GLY A 132 -20.69 21.89 2.62
CA GLY A 132 -21.18 22.99 1.80
C GLY A 132 -20.17 24.15 1.75
N ASP A 133 -20.63 25.36 1.39
CA ASP A 133 -19.81 26.59 1.42
C ASP A 133 -19.26 26.86 2.83
N ILE A 134 -18.10 26.28 3.13
CA ILE A 134 -17.36 26.56 4.35
C ILE A 134 -16.18 27.43 3.95
N ASN A 135 -16.32 28.74 4.18
CA ASN A 135 -15.28 29.76 3.98
C ASN A 135 -14.17 29.72 5.04
N ALA A 136 -13.96 28.59 5.73
CA ALA A 136 -13.01 28.46 6.82
C ALA A 136 -12.31 27.09 6.81
N PRO A 137 -11.02 27.02 7.17
CA PRO A 137 -10.31 25.77 7.30
C PRO A 137 -10.90 24.97 8.48
N PHE A 138 -11.48 23.81 8.19
CA PHE A 138 -11.82 22.83 9.23
C PHE A 138 -10.88 21.63 9.09
N GLN A 139 -10.32 21.19 10.21
CA GLN A 139 -9.53 19.97 10.27
C GLN A 139 -10.43 18.84 10.78
N ILE A 140 -10.64 17.82 9.94
CA ILE A 140 -11.23 16.57 10.41
C ILE A 140 -10.11 15.74 11.00
N GLN A 141 -10.01 15.70 12.32
CA GLN A 141 -9.16 14.75 13.02
C GLN A 141 -9.95 13.46 13.23
N GLN A 142 -9.53 12.38 12.56
CA GLN A 142 -9.96 11.03 12.89
C GLN A 142 -8.87 10.43 13.76
N ASP A 143 -9.17 10.24 15.05
CA ASP A 143 -8.30 9.50 15.95
C ASP A 143 -8.29 8.03 15.53
N SER A 144 -7.29 7.64 14.74
CA SER A 144 -7.01 6.23 14.50
C SER A 144 -5.50 5.98 14.53
N ASN A 145 -5.12 5.01 15.35
CA ASN A 145 -3.78 4.45 15.32
C ASN A 145 -3.63 3.78 13.94
N TYR A 146 -2.75 4.31 13.09
CA TYR A 146 -2.36 3.77 11.76
C TYR A 146 -3.17 4.19 10.50
N SER A 147 -4.03 5.22 10.50
CA SER A 147 -4.61 5.71 9.22
C SER A 147 -3.68 6.66 8.46
N SER A 148 -3.42 6.36 7.19
CA SER A 148 -2.98 7.36 6.21
C SER A 148 -4.22 8.02 5.59
N GLN A 149 -4.38 9.33 5.81
CA GLN A 149 -5.45 10.10 5.18
C GLN A 149 -4.98 10.65 3.84
N VAL A 150 -5.67 10.31 2.75
CA VAL A 150 -5.46 10.92 1.43
C VAL A 150 -6.67 11.80 1.13
N GLN A 151 -6.51 13.11 1.29
CA GLN A 151 -7.52 14.09 0.90
C GLN A 151 -7.45 14.32 -0.62
N LYS A 152 -8.45 13.81 -1.36
CA LYS A 152 -8.65 14.18 -2.77
C LYS A 152 -9.64 15.35 -2.81
N ILE A 153 -9.12 16.58 -2.81
CA ILE A 153 -9.94 17.76 -3.03
C ILE A 153 -10.33 17.77 -4.52
N LYS A 154 -11.56 17.39 -4.84
CA LYS A 154 -12.12 17.64 -6.18
C LYS A 154 -12.34 19.15 -6.32
N GLN A 155 -11.57 19.76 -7.20
CA GLN A 155 -11.76 21.17 -7.56
C GLN A 155 -13.06 21.29 -8.35
N VAL A 156 -14.03 22.01 -7.80
CA VAL A 156 -15.31 22.28 -8.48
C VAL A 156 -15.07 23.38 -9.51
N ASN A 157 -15.67 23.25 -10.70
CA ASN A 157 -15.50 24.20 -11.82
C ASN A 157 -15.76 25.67 -11.42
N GLU A 158 -16.67 25.89 -10.49
CA GLU A 158 -17.02 27.21 -9.96
C GLU A 158 -15.84 27.86 -9.22
N SER A 159 -15.13 27.11 -8.38
CA SER A 159 -13.97 27.61 -7.64
C SER A 159 -12.79 27.98 -8.54
N VAL A 160 -12.62 27.29 -9.67
CA VAL A 160 -11.55 27.58 -10.65
C VAL A 160 -11.86 28.87 -11.42
N ASN A 161 -13.12 29.09 -11.79
CA ASN A 161 -13.53 30.32 -12.46
C ASN A 161 -13.42 31.54 -11.53
N GLU A 162 -13.79 31.37 -10.26
CA GLU A 162 -13.64 32.42 -9.25
C GLU A 162 -12.15 32.77 -9.03
N LEU A 163 -11.29 31.75 -8.88
CA LEU A 163 -9.83 31.91 -8.82
C LEU A 163 -9.29 32.77 -9.99
N PHE A 164 -9.64 32.41 -11.22
CA PHE A 164 -9.17 33.13 -12.42
C PHE A 164 -9.72 34.55 -12.49
N SER A 165 -10.94 34.79 -11.98
CA SER A 165 -11.49 36.14 -11.91
C SER A 165 -10.70 37.04 -10.95
N LEU A 166 -10.20 36.50 -9.83
CA LEU A 166 -9.39 37.23 -8.86
C LEU A 166 -8.00 37.52 -9.43
N ILE A 167 -7.37 36.51 -10.04
CA ILE A 167 -6.07 36.67 -10.71
C ILE A 167 -6.15 37.78 -11.77
N ARG A 168 -7.18 37.77 -12.62
CA ARG A 168 -7.39 38.80 -13.66
C ARG A 168 -7.43 40.22 -13.11
N LYS A 169 -8.13 40.42 -11.99
CA LYS A 169 -8.22 41.73 -11.32
C LYS A 169 -6.86 42.16 -10.77
N ASP A 170 -6.12 41.23 -10.16
CA ASP A 170 -4.83 41.53 -9.56
C ASP A 170 -3.74 41.81 -10.62
N ILE A 171 -3.78 41.14 -11.77
CA ILE A 171 -2.79 41.34 -12.84
C ILE A 171 -3.11 42.52 -13.76
N GLU A 172 -4.28 43.16 -13.66
CA GLU A 172 -4.75 44.18 -14.62
C GLU A 172 -3.74 45.31 -14.85
N LYS A 173 -3.00 45.67 -13.80
CA LYS A 173 -2.01 46.76 -13.78
C LYS A 173 -0.59 46.33 -14.14
N LEU A 174 -0.36 45.05 -14.44
CA LEU A 174 0.95 44.53 -14.84
C LEU A 174 1.23 44.75 -16.32
N ASP A 175 2.49 44.53 -16.68
CA ASP A 175 2.93 44.58 -18.07
C ASP A 175 2.12 43.63 -18.94
N LYS A 176 1.91 44.05 -20.18
CA LYS A 176 1.08 43.33 -21.15
C LYS A 176 1.55 41.89 -21.34
N ASP A 177 2.85 41.68 -21.48
CA ASP A 177 3.44 40.37 -21.74
C ASP A 177 3.18 39.40 -20.57
N ILE A 178 3.31 39.89 -19.33
CA ILE A 178 2.99 39.11 -18.12
C ILE A 178 1.50 38.73 -18.11
N ARG A 179 0.62 39.67 -18.42
CA ARG A 179 -0.83 39.41 -18.48
C ARG A 179 -1.19 38.36 -19.53
N GLU A 180 -0.53 38.40 -20.68
CA GLU A 180 -0.76 37.42 -21.76
C GLU A 180 -0.35 36.01 -21.35
N ASP A 181 0.77 35.85 -20.64
CA ASP A 181 1.21 34.55 -20.11
C ASP A 181 0.19 33.96 -19.12
N PHE A 182 -0.34 34.77 -18.21
CA PHE A 182 -1.41 34.35 -17.30
C PHE A 182 -2.68 33.96 -18.05
N GLU A 183 -3.14 34.79 -19.00
CA GLU A 183 -4.36 34.51 -19.76
C GLU A 183 -4.24 33.23 -20.59
N LEU A 184 -3.06 32.96 -21.16
CA LEU A 184 -2.80 31.75 -21.92
C LEU A 184 -2.98 30.50 -21.05
N GLU A 185 -2.34 30.46 -19.88
CA GLU A 185 -2.44 29.33 -18.95
C GLU A 185 -3.86 29.16 -18.37
N MET A 186 -4.52 30.27 -18.00
CA MET A 186 -5.90 30.24 -17.52
C MET A 186 -6.86 29.70 -18.59
N ASN A 187 -6.73 30.15 -19.85
CA ASN A 187 -7.58 29.67 -20.95
C ASN A 187 -7.32 28.19 -21.27
N TYR A 188 -6.07 27.74 -21.20
CA TYR A 188 -5.76 26.32 -21.31
C TYR A 188 -6.39 25.50 -20.19
N ALA A 189 -6.32 25.98 -18.94
CA ALA A 189 -6.94 25.33 -17.79
C ALA A 189 -8.47 25.21 -17.97
N VAL A 190 -9.15 26.30 -18.33
CA VAL A 190 -10.61 26.30 -18.60
C VAL A 190 -10.95 25.29 -19.71
N LYS A 191 -10.17 25.25 -20.79
CA LYS A 191 -10.39 24.32 -21.90
C LYS A 191 -10.20 22.85 -21.50
N GLN A 192 -9.20 22.55 -20.67
CA GLN A 192 -8.99 21.18 -20.16
C GLN A 192 -10.11 20.80 -19.18
N LEU A 193 -10.52 21.71 -18.32
CA LEU A 193 -11.59 21.52 -17.34
C LEU A 193 -12.93 21.23 -18.02
N SER A 194 -13.26 21.94 -19.10
CA SER A 194 -14.46 21.69 -19.91
C SER A 194 -14.50 20.29 -20.55
N LYS A 195 -13.35 19.63 -20.65
CA LYS A 195 -13.20 18.26 -21.19
C LYS A 195 -13.02 17.22 -20.08
N GLU A 196 -13.27 17.59 -18.82
CA GLU A 196 -13.06 16.74 -17.63
C GLU A 196 -11.61 16.21 -17.51
N LYS A 197 -10.64 16.98 -18.03
CA LYS A 197 -9.21 16.64 -17.96
C LYS A 197 -8.55 17.32 -16.77
N ASP A 198 -7.45 16.72 -16.32
CA ASP A 198 -6.62 17.26 -15.24
C ASP A 198 -6.04 18.63 -15.62
N ILE A 199 -6.15 19.59 -14.69
CA ILE A 199 -5.67 20.97 -14.82
C ILE A 199 -4.49 21.27 -13.89
N GLN A 200 -4.02 20.28 -13.12
CA GLN A 200 -2.87 20.44 -12.22
C GLN A 200 -1.63 21.05 -12.89
N PRO A 201 -1.24 20.68 -14.14
CA PRO A 201 -0.09 21.29 -14.79
C PRO A 201 -0.26 22.81 -14.98
N GLN A 202 -1.45 23.25 -15.38
CA GLN A 202 -1.73 24.68 -15.60
C GLN A 202 -1.76 25.44 -14.27
N LEU A 203 -2.34 24.85 -13.22
CA LEU A 203 -2.31 25.46 -11.88
C LEU A 203 -0.89 25.58 -11.33
N LEU A 204 -0.02 24.62 -11.61
CA LEU A 204 1.40 24.70 -11.28
C LEU A 204 2.06 25.87 -12.02
N SER A 205 1.87 25.96 -13.34
CA SER A 205 2.41 27.06 -14.15
C SER A 205 1.92 28.42 -13.69
N ILE A 206 0.62 28.56 -13.37
CA ILE A 206 0.07 29.79 -12.80
C ILE A 206 0.70 30.11 -11.43
N GLY A 207 0.92 29.11 -10.59
CA GLY A 207 1.60 29.27 -9.30
C GLY A 207 3.04 29.78 -9.46
N GLU A 208 3.78 29.27 -10.44
CA GLU A 208 5.13 29.75 -10.79
C GLU A 208 5.11 31.19 -11.30
N LEU A 209 4.15 31.54 -12.16
CA LEU A 209 3.97 32.92 -12.62
C LEU A 209 3.68 33.87 -11.44
N ILE A 210 2.81 33.47 -10.51
CA ILE A 210 2.52 34.25 -9.29
C ILE A 210 3.78 34.44 -8.46
N LYS A 211 4.60 33.38 -8.31
CA LYS A 211 5.86 33.44 -7.58
C LYS A 211 6.86 34.40 -8.23
N ASN A 212 6.95 34.38 -9.56
CA ASN A 212 7.86 35.24 -10.33
C ASN A 212 7.46 36.71 -10.29
N VAL A 213 6.16 37.01 -10.35
CA VAL A 213 5.63 38.37 -10.24
C VAL A 213 5.69 38.88 -8.80
N GLY A 214 5.41 38.00 -7.83
CA GLY A 214 5.43 38.29 -6.41
C GLY A 214 4.02 38.34 -5.80
N LEU A 215 3.83 37.56 -4.74
CA LEU A 215 2.59 37.47 -3.97
C LEU A 215 1.95 38.81 -3.55
N PRO A 216 2.70 39.88 -3.17
CA PRO A 216 2.10 41.14 -2.75
C PRO A 216 1.23 41.84 -3.80
N ILE A 217 1.39 41.50 -5.09
CA ILE A 217 0.58 42.04 -6.18
C ILE A 217 -0.82 41.41 -6.18
N PHE A 218 -0.94 40.18 -5.69
CA PHE A 218 -2.15 39.38 -5.72
C PHE A 218 -3.02 39.59 -4.48
N THR A 219 -3.37 40.84 -4.18
CA THR A 219 -4.09 41.20 -2.95
C THR A 219 -5.51 40.63 -2.89
N GLY A 220 -6.24 40.62 -4.01
CA GLY A 220 -7.58 40.05 -4.10
C GLY A 220 -7.56 38.53 -3.96
N LEU A 221 -6.56 37.89 -4.58
CA LEU A 221 -6.34 36.45 -4.43
C LEU A 221 -5.95 36.10 -3.00
N THR A 222 -4.91 36.70 -2.43
CA THR A 222 -4.37 36.36 -1.09
C THR A 222 -5.35 36.62 0.05
N SER A 223 -6.31 37.53 -0.12
CA SER A 223 -7.37 37.79 0.85
C SER A 223 -8.60 36.89 0.69
N SER A 224 -8.67 36.09 -0.39
CA SER A 224 -9.77 35.17 -0.65
C SER A 224 -9.59 33.81 0.04
N GLY A 225 -10.70 33.16 0.40
CA GLY A 225 -10.67 31.78 0.91
C GLY A 225 -10.14 30.78 -0.12
N ILE A 226 -10.20 31.11 -1.42
CA ILE A 226 -9.71 30.29 -2.53
C ILE A 226 -8.18 30.31 -2.63
N PHE A 227 -7.48 31.26 -1.98
CA PHE A 227 -6.01 31.28 -1.95
C PHE A 227 -5.41 29.96 -1.45
N GLU A 228 -6.04 29.33 -0.45
CA GLU A 228 -5.56 28.06 0.10
C GLU A 228 -5.57 26.92 -0.95
N MET A 229 -6.38 27.03 -2.00
CA MET A 229 -6.37 26.07 -3.12
C MET A 229 -5.13 26.21 -4.00
N ILE A 230 -4.61 27.43 -4.17
CA ILE A 230 -3.46 27.69 -5.06
C ILE A 230 -2.12 27.76 -4.32
N LYS A 231 -2.15 28.01 -3.00
CA LYS A 231 -0.98 28.08 -2.12
C LYS A 231 0.01 26.90 -2.26
N PRO A 232 -0.41 25.63 -2.39
CA PRO A 232 0.52 24.51 -2.58
C PRO A 232 1.37 24.60 -3.85
N PHE A 233 0.92 25.36 -4.85
CA PHE A 233 1.63 25.58 -6.12
C PHE A 233 2.57 26.78 -6.09
N ILE A 234 2.43 27.67 -5.10
CA ILE A 234 3.24 28.89 -4.97
C ILE A 234 4.42 28.67 -4.00
N VAL A 235 4.23 27.85 -2.96
CA VAL A 235 5.16 27.71 -1.82
C VAL A 235 6.20 26.58 -2.03
N LYS A 236 6.13 25.83 -3.13
CA LYS A 236 7.22 24.92 -3.55
C LYS A 236 8.37 25.69 -4.18
#